data_AF-U6CX25-F1
#
_entry.id   AF-U6CX25-F1
#
_cell.length_a   1.000
_cell.length_b   1.000
_cell.length_c   1.000
_cell.angle_alpha   90.00
_cell.angle_beta   90.00
_cell.angle_gamma   90.00
#
_symmetry.space_group_name_H-M   'P 1'
#
loop_
_entity.id
_entity.type
_entity.pdbx_description
1 polymer ?
#
loop_
_entity_poly.entity_id
_entity_poly.type
_entity_poly.pdbx_seq_one_letter_code
_entity_poly.pdbx_strand_id
1 'polypeptide(L)'
;RKSRRYYPTRLAINLSSGVSGAGGTAHQPGFIVVETNYRLYAYTESELQIALIALFSEMLYRFPNMVVAQVTRESVQQAIASGITAQQIIHFLRTRAHPVMLKQTPVLPPTITDQIRLWELERDRLRFTEGVLYNQFLSQVDFELLLAHARELGVLVFENSAKRLMVVTPAGHSDVKRFWKRQKHSS
;
A
#
# COMPACT_ATOMS: atom_id res chain seq x y z
N ARG A 1 36.91 -18.60 -27.84
CA ARG A 1 36.90 -17.16 -28.23
C ARG A 1 35.56 -16.57 -27.80
N LYS A 2 35.51 -15.63 -26.84
CA LYS A 2 34.27 -14.93 -26.47
C LYS A 2 33.87 -13.99 -27.62
N SER A 3 32.58 -13.97 -27.97
CA SER A 3 32.04 -13.07 -28.99
C SER A 3 32.32 -11.60 -28.62
N ARG A 4 32.70 -10.79 -29.61
CA ARG A 4 33.18 -9.40 -29.43
C ARG A 4 32.07 -8.35 -29.61
N ARG A 5 30.80 -8.78 -29.65
CA ARG A 5 29.62 -7.93 -29.88
C ARG A 5 28.56 -8.19 -28.82
N TYR A 6 27.91 -7.13 -28.36
CA TYR A 6 26.67 -7.17 -27.57
C TYR A 6 25.67 -6.19 -28.18
N TYR A 7 24.38 -6.51 -28.06
CA TYR A 7 23.28 -5.72 -28.63
C TYR A 7 22.40 -5.21 -27.49
N PRO A 8 22.56 -3.95 -27.06
CA PRO A 8 21.69 -3.38 -26.04
C PRO A 8 20.27 -3.27 -26.61
N THR A 9 19.29 -3.79 -25.88
CA THR A 9 17.88 -3.67 -26.23
C THR A 9 17.30 -2.37 -25.67
N ARG A 10 16.12 -1.96 -26.16
CA ARG A 10 15.39 -0.81 -25.60
C ARG A 10 15.09 -0.96 -24.10
N LEU A 11 15.12 -2.17 -23.55
CA LEU A 11 14.98 -2.43 -22.11
C LEU A 11 16.11 -1.79 -21.29
N ALA A 12 17.33 -1.74 -21.83
CA ALA A 12 18.47 -1.13 -21.15
C ALA A 12 18.27 0.38 -20.93
N ILE A 13 17.56 1.05 -21.85
CA ILE A 13 17.22 2.47 -21.75
C ILE A 13 16.22 2.68 -20.60
N ASN A 14 15.15 1.89 -20.55
CA ASN A 14 14.14 2.00 -19.48
C ASN A 14 14.71 1.65 -18.09
N LEU A 15 15.66 0.73 -18.00
CA LEU A 15 16.32 0.39 -16.75
C LEU A 15 17.15 1.56 -16.21
N SER A 16 17.83 2.30 -17.10
CA SER A 16 18.68 3.43 -16.72
C SER A 16 17.89 4.65 -16.22
N SER A 17 16.63 4.82 -16.65
CA SER A 17 15.84 6.00 -16.33
C SER A 17 15.16 5.94 -14.96
N GLY A 18 15.00 4.76 -14.33
CA GLY A 18 14.51 4.55 -12.96
C GLY A 18 13.10 5.10 -12.62
N VAL A 19 12.53 5.89 -13.52
CA VAL A 19 11.27 6.63 -13.38
C VAL A 19 10.32 6.07 -14.42
N SER A 20 9.05 5.93 -14.05
CA SER A 20 7.91 5.71 -14.94
C SER A 20 7.69 6.93 -15.88
N GLY A 21 8.76 7.44 -16.48
CA GLY A 21 8.77 8.55 -17.40
C GLY A 21 8.31 8.05 -18.76
N ALA A 22 7.45 8.86 -19.38
CA ALA A 22 6.74 8.68 -20.64
C ALA A 22 7.57 8.29 -21.89
N GLY A 23 8.84 7.87 -21.78
CA GLY A 23 9.71 7.52 -22.91
C GLY A 23 9.68 6.04 -23.35
N GLY A 24 9.06 5.13 -22.57
CA GLY A 24 9.18 3.68 -22.80
C GLY A 24 8.05 3.00 -23.60
N THR A 25 6.90 3.65 -23.80
CA THR A 25 5.67 3.04 -24.36
C THR A 25 5.30 3.56 -25.75
N ALA A 26 6.24 4.16 -26.48
CA ALA A 26 5.95 4.78 -27.78
C ALA A 26 5.47 3.81 -28.89
N HIS A 27 5.38 2.49 -28.66
CA HIS A 27 5.07 1.51 -29.72
C HIS A 27 4.01 0.45 -29.40
N GLN A 28 3.31 0.54 -28.26
CA GLN A 28 2.09 -0.27 -28.07
C GLN A 28 0.96 0.61 -27.58
N PRO A 29 -0.14 0.76 -28.36
CA PRO A 29 -1.32 1.43 -27.84
C PRO A 29 -1.77 0.69 -26.59
N GLY A 30 -2.20 1.44 -25.56
CA GLY A 30 -2.89 0.81 -24.44
C GLY A 30 -4.13 0.07 -24.94
N PHE A 31 -4.53 -0.95 -24.21
CA PHE A 31 -5.55 -1.91 -24.65
C PHE A 31 -6.69 -2.07 -23.65
N ILE A 32 -6.63 -1.39 -22.51
CA ILE A 32 -7.58 -1.55 -21.41
C ILE A 32 -8.59 -0.40 -21.43
N VAL A 33 -9.88 -0.74 -21.39
CA VAL A 33 -10.99 0.17 -21.11
C VAL A 33 -11.61 -0.21 -19.77
N VAL A 34 -11.82 0.77 -18.89
CA VAL A 34 -12.46 0.57 -17.57
C VAL A 34 -13.70 1.43 -17.47
N GLU A 35 -14.82 0.83 -17.10
CA GLU A 35 -16.10 1.51 -16.92
C GLU A 35 -16.43 1.75 -15.43
N THR A 36 -17.43 2.60 -15.16
CA THR A 36 -17.89 2.94 -13.79
C THR A 36 -18.62 1.80 -13.09
N ASN A 37 -19.03 0.77 -13.82
CA ASN A 37 -19.65 -0.46 -13.31
C ASN A 37 -18.60 -1.53 -12.91
N TYR A 38 -17.32 -1.15 -12.80
CA TYR A 38 -16.19 -2.02 -12.47
C TYR A 38 -15.84 -3.07 -13.53
N ARG A 39 -16.40 -2.98 -14.75
CA ARG A 39 -16.01 -3.84 -15.87
C ARG A 39 -14.75 -3.32 -16.55
N LEU A 40 -13.89 -4.26 -16.89
CA LEU A 40 -12.64 -4.05 -17.60
C LEU A 40 -12.71 -4.79 -18.94
N TYR A 41 -12.48 -4.07 -20.02
CA TYR A 41 -12.42 -4.59 -21.38
C TYR A 41 -10.98 -4.46 -21.88
N ALA A 42 -10.33 -5.59 -22.14
CA ALA A 42 -8.95 -5.63 -22.58
C ALA A 42 -8.85 -6.18 -24.01
N TYR A 43 -8.41 -5.34 -24.95
CA TYR A 43 -8.22 -5.70 -26.36
C TYR A 43 -6.82 -6.29 -26.57
N THR A 44 -6.63 -7.53 -26.15
CA THR A 44 -5.35 -8.23 -26.25
C THR A 44 -5.52 -9.73 -26.41
N GLU A 45 -4.60 -10.33 -27.17
CA GLU A 45 -4.46 -11.79 -27.33
C GLU A 45 -3.29 -12.33 -26.49
N SER A 46 -2.52 -11.44 -25.86
CA SER A 46 -1.32 -11.81 -25.12
C SER A 46 -1.68 -12.47 -23.79
N GLU A 47 -1.41 -13.77 -23.66
CA GLU A 47 -1.60 -14.54 -22.42
C GLU A 47 -0.96 -13.87 -21.20
N LEU A 48 0.20 -13.23 -21.38
CA LEU A 48 0.87 -12.49 -20.30
C LEU A 48 0.02 -11.33 -19.81
N GLN A 49 -0.56 -10.55 -20.71
CA GLN A 49 -1.40 -9.39 -20.33
C GLN A 49 -2.72 -9.84 -19.69
N ILE A 50 -3.29 -10.94 -20.19
CA ILE A 50 -4.46 -11.61 -19.63
C ILE A 50 -4.16 -12.10 -18.21
N ALA A 51 -3.04 -12.78 -17.99
CA ALA A 51 -2.63 -13.25 -16.67
C ALA A 51 -2.40 -12.09 -15.69
N LEU A 52 -1.82 -10.97 -16.14
CA LEU A 52 -1.65 -9.78 -15.29
C LEU A 52 -2.98 -9.18 -14.85
N ILE A 53 -3.99 -9.14 -15.73
CA ILE A 53 -5.34 -8.67 -15.39
C ILE A 53 -6.00 -9.61 -14.38
N ALA A 54 -5.83 -10.93 -14.55
CA ALA A 54 -6.39 -11.94 -13.67
C ALA A 54 -5.81 -11.89 -12.23
N LEU A 55 -4.68 -11.21 -12.00
CA LEU A 55 -4.13 -11.05 -10.64
C LEU A 55 -5.00 -10.19 -9.72
N PHE A 56 -5.79 -9.27 -10.29
CA PHE A 56 -6.56 -8.29 -9.51
C PHE A 56 -8.01 -8.13 -9.97
N SER A 57 -8.48 -9.00 -10.86
CA SER A 57 -9.85 -8.99 -11.37
C SER A 57 -10.35 -10.40 -11.67
N GLU A 58 -11.66 -10.56 -11.69
CA GLU A 58 -12.32 -11.80 -12.06
C GLU A 58 -12.59 -11.84 -13.57
N MET A 59 -12.15 -12.91 -14.22
CA MET A 59 -12.28 -13.07 -15.68
C MET A 59 -13.69 -13.59 -16.01
N LEU A 60 -14.50 -12.77 -16.69
CA LEU A 60 -15.88 -13.13 -17.03
C LEU A 60 -15.98 -13.85 -18.38
N TYR A 61 -15.42 -13.23 -19.42
CA TYR A 61 -15.51 -13.73 -20.79
C TYR A 61 -14.19 -13.55 -21.52
N ARG A 62 -13.87 -14.52 -22.38
CA ARG A 62 -12.71 -14.49 -23.25
C ARG A 62 -13.14 -14.69 -24.70
N PHE A 63 -12.94 -13.66 -25.50
CA PHE A 63 -13.07 -13.68 -26.96
C PHE A 63 -11.69 -13.75 -27.61
N PRO A 64 -11.60 -14.04 -28.93
CA PRO A 64 -10.31 -14.14 -29.61
C PRO A 64 -9.40 -12.92 -29.45
N ASN A 65 -9.96 -11.71 -29.50
CA ASN A 65 -9.23 -10.43 -29.47
C ASN A 65 -9.63 -9.50 -28.31
N MET A 66 -10.44 -10.01 -27.37
CA MET A 66 -10.97 -9.20 -26.27
C MET A 66 -11.23 -10.07 -25.04
N VAL A 67 -10.87 -9.54 -23.89
CA VAL A 67 -11.22 -10.11 -22.60
C VAL A 67 -12.13 -9.15 -21.85
N VAL A 68 -13.14 -9.71 -21.20
CA VAL A 68 -13.99 -8.98 -20.26
C VAL A 68 -13.71 -9.52 -18.86
N ALA A 69 -13.31 -8.63 -17.96
CA ALA A 69 -13.08 -8.92 -16.56
C ALA A 69 -13.88 -7.95 -15.68
N GLN A 70 -14.02 -8.28 -14.40
CA GLN A 70 -14.69 -7.45 -13.42
C GLN A 70 -13.78 -7.25 -12.21
N VAL A 71 -13.60 -6.00 -11.81
CA VAL A 71 -12.87 -5.66 -10.58
C VAL A 71 -13.86 -5.79 -9.42
N THR A 72 -13.60 -6.74 -8.52
CA THR A 72 -14.43 -7.01 -7.35
C THR A 72 -13.64 -6.73 -6.07
N ARG A 73 -14.35 -6.62 -4.95
CA ARG A 73 -13.72 -6.48 -3.63
C ARG A 73 -12.81 -7.66 -3.34
N GLU A 74 -13.28 -8.87 -3.61
CA GLU A 74 -12.62 -10.13 -3.33
C GLU A 74 -11.35 -10.28 -4.17
N SER A 75 -11.42 -9.99 -5.47
CA SER A 75 -10.25 -10.06 -6.37
C SER A 75 -9.16 -9.04 -6.00
N VAL A 76 -9.55 -7.81 -5.65
CA VAL A 76 -8.60 -6.79 -5.19
C VAL A 76 -7.99 -7.17 -3.84
N GLN A 77 -8.78 -7.67 -2.88
CA GLN A 77 -8.25 -8.13 -1.59
C GLN A 77 -7.28 -9.31 -1.75
N GLN A 78 -7.55 -10.24 -2.67
CA GLN A 78 -6.65 -11.34 -2.99
C GLN A 78 -5.32 -10.86 -3.62
N ALA A 79 -5.38 -9.86 -4.50
CA ALA A 79 -4.19 -9.23 -5.07
C ALA A 79 -3.32 -8.61 -3.96
N ILE A 80 -3.93 -7.87 -3.04
CA ILE A 80 -3.23 -7.23 -1.92
C ILE A 80 -2.69 -8.27 -0.94
N ALA A 81 -3.40 -9.38 -0.70
CA ALA A 81 -2.88 -10.52 0.06
C ALA A 81 -1.59 -11.10 -0.56
N SER A 82 -1.49 -11.05 -1.89
CA SER A 82 -0.33 -11.48 -2.66
C SER A 82 0.78 -10.42 -2.75
N GLY A 83 0.61 -9.25 -2.12
CA GLY A 83 1.60 -8.18 -2.09
C GLY A 83 1.47 -7.12 -3.19
N ILE A 84 0.38 -7.12 -3.96
CA ILE A 84 0.11 -6.14 -5.01
C ILE A 84 -0.66 -4.96 -4.41
N THR A 85 -0.09 -3.75 -4.42
CA THR A 85 -0.73 -2.58 -3.81
C THR A 85 -1.80 -1.96 -4.70
N ALA A 86 -2.77 -1.25 -4.11
CA ALA A 86 -3.77 -0.49 -4.87
C ALA A 86 -3.14 0.48 -5.87
N GLN A 87 -2.03 1.12 -5.46
CA GLN A 87 -1.32 2.07 -6.31
C GLN A 87 -0.72 1.39 -7.56
N GLN A 88 -0.20 0.16 -7.41
CA GLN A 88 0.32 -0.63 -8.54
C GLN A 88 -0.79 -1.01 -9.51
N ILE A 89 -1.96 -1.42 -9.01
CA ILE A 89 -3.15 -1.73 -9.83
C ILE A 89 -3.56 -0.49 -10.63
N ILE A 90 -3.74 0.66 -9.96
CA ILE A 90 -4.14 1.92 -10.60
C ILE A 90 -3.09 2.37 -11.63
N HIS A 91 -1.80 2.23 -11.30
CA HIS A 91 -0.71 2.57 -12.21
C HIS A 91 -0.72 1.68 -13.46
N PHE A 92 -0.95 0.38 -13.31
CA PHE A 92 -1.07 -0.56 -14.42
C PHE A 92 -2.24 -0.18 -15.34
N LEU A 93 -3.43 0.05 -14.78
CA LEU A 93 -4.62 0.46 -15.53
C LEU A 93 -4.39 1.76 -16.30
N ARG A 94 -3.75 2.77 -15.67
CA ARG A 94 -3.44 4.05 -16.31
C ARG A 94 -2.41 3.91 -17.45
N THR A 95 -1.36 3.12 -17.23
CA THR A 95 -0.26 2.96 -18.20
C THR A 95 -0.68 2.14 -19.41
N ARG A 96 -1.65 1.22 -19.24
CA ARG A 96 -2.20 0.37 -20.30
C ARG A 96 -3.58 0.82 -20.79
N ALA A 97 -4.02 2.03 -20.44
CA ALA A 97 -5.31 2.57 -20.84
C ALA A 97 -5.39 2.77 -22.35
N HIS A 98 -6.53 2.40 -22.94
CA HIS A 98 -6.79 2.54 -24.36
C HIS A 98 -6.71 4.02 -24.81
N PRO A 99 -6.22 4.33 -26.03
CA PRO A 99 -6.09 5.71 -26.52
C PRO A 99 -7.35 6.56 -26.43
N VAL A 100 -8.54 5.94 -26.48
CA VAL A 100 -9.81 6.64 -26.27
C VAL A 100 -9.95 7.16 -24.84
N MET A 101 -9.54 6.38 -23.82
CA MET A 101 -9.55 6.82 -22.42
C MET A 101 -8.47 7.86 -22.14
N LEU A 102 -7.31 7.78 -22.81
CA LEU A 102 -6.24 8.77 -22.66
C LEU A 102 -6.66 10.18 -23.08
N LYS A 103 -7.70 10.32 -23.91
CA LYS A 103 -8.29 11.61 -24.28
C LYS A 103 -9.15 12.22 -23.18
N GLN A 104 -9.52 11.45 -22.16
CA GLN A 104 -10.37 11.88 -21.06
C GLN A 104 -9.51 12.24 -19.84
N THR A 105 -9.94 13.26 -19.10
CA THR A 105 -9.32 13.69 -17.84
C THR A 105 -10.35 13.64 -16.72
N PRO A 106 -10.17 12.79 -15.69
CA PRO A 106 -9.09 11.83 -15.49
C PRO A 106 -9.18 10.61 -16.43
N VAL A 107 -8.03 10.00 -16.76
CA VAL A 107 -7.94 8.81 -17.63
C VAL A 107 -8.74 7.62 -17.09
N LEU A 108 -8.74 7.44 -15.77
CA LEU A 108 -9.52 6.42 -15.09
C LEU A 108 -10.68 7.11 -14.36
N PRO A 109 -11.90 6.54 -14.36
CA PRO A 109 -12.99 7.07 -13.57
C PRO A 109 -12.61 7.14 -12.08
N PRO A 110 -12.86 8.27 -11.39
CA PRO A 110 -12.44 8.46 -10.00
C PRO A 110 -13.07 7.44 -9.06
N THR A 111 -14.31 7.03 -9.34
CA THR A 111 -15.03 6.00 -8.57
C THR A 111 -14.25 4.69 -8.50
N ILE A 112 -13.64 4.26 -9.60
CA ILE A 112 -12.85 3.02 -9.64
C ILE A 112 -11.55 3.19 -8.85
N THR A 113 -10.85 4.31 -9.03
CA THR A 113 -9.59 4.55 -8.32
C THR A 113 -9.79 4.65 -6.81
N ASP A 114 -10.88 5.27 -6.38
CA ASP A 114 -11.18 5.43 -4.96
C ASP A 114 -11.68 4.12 -4.36
N GLN A 115 -12.51 3.37 -5.08
CA GLN A 115 -12.99 2.08 -4.60
C GLN A 115 -11.86 1.07 -4.39
N ILE A 116 -10.88 1.01 -5.31
CA ILE A 116 -9.71 0.14 -5.17
C ILE A 116 -8.88 0.51 -3.92
N ARG A 117 -8.72 1.82 -3.64
CA ARG A 117 -8.05 2.29 -2.42
C ARG A 117 -8.84 1.96 -1.16
N LEU A 118 -10.16 2.13 -1.19
CA LEU A 118 -11.02 1.80 -0.06
C LEU A 118 -10.94 0.30 0.27
N TRP A 119 -10.94 -0.57 -0.74
CA TRP A 119 -10.77 -2.01 -0.52
C TRP A 119 -9.41 -2.40 0.06
N GLU A 120 -8.35 -1.65 -0.22
CA GLU A 120 -7.05 -1.81 0.45
C GLU A 120 -7.11 -1.37 1.92
N LEU A 121 -7.68 -0.19 2.18
CA LEU A 121 -7.86 0.33 3.55
C LEU A 121 -8.77 -0.56 4.40
N GLU A 122 -9.68 -1.31 3.79
CA GLU A 122 -10.49 -2.28 4.51
C GLU A 122 -9.69 -3.43 5.12
N ARG A 123 -8.50 -3.77 4.57
CA ARG A 123 -7.57 -4.71 5.18
C ARG A 123 -6.73 -4.03 6.26
N ASP A 124 -6.30 -2.79 6.02
CA ASP A 124 -5.42 -2.02 6.91
C ASP A 124 -6.16 -1.35 8.09
N ARG A 125 -7.20 -2.02 8.61
CA ARG A 125 -7.99 -1.51 9.76
C ARG A 125 -7.25 -1.59 11.10
N LEU A 126 -6.26 -2.48 11.20
CA LEU A 126 -5.53 -2.76 12.44
C LEU A 126 -4.06 -2.38 12.26
N ARG A 127 -3.58 -1.51 13.15
CA ARG A 127 -2.15 -1.25 13.31
C ARG A 127 -1.66 -2.01 14.53
N PHE A 128 -0.87 -3.06 14.29
CA PHE A 128 -0.22 -3.80 15.36
C PHE A 128 0.93 -2.95 15.91
N THR A 129 0.80 -2.53 17.16
CA THR A 129 1.84 -1.79 17.89
C THR A 129 2.05 -2.51 19.21
N GLU A 130 3.20 -3.15 19.38
CA GLU A 130 3.55 -3.76 20.67
C GLU A 130 3.84 -2.67 21.70
N GLY A 131 3.42 -2.90 22.94
CA GLY A 131 3.59 -1.92 24.01
C GLY A 131 3.35 -2.51 25.39
N VAL A 132 3.96 -1.87 26.40
CA VAL A 132 3.74 -2.17 27.81
C VAL A 132 2.78 -1.14 28.37
N LEU A 133 1.66 -1.61 28.91
CA LEU A 133 0.65 -0.78 29.57
C LEU A 133 1.03 -0.56 31.03
N TYR A 134 1.12 0.70 31.43
CA TYR A 134 1.12 1.10 32.82
C TYR A 134 -0.28 1.60 33.20
N ASN A 135 -0.82 1.06 34.29
CA ASN A 135 -2.12 1.41 34.85
C ASN A 135 -2.06 1.45 36.38
N GLN A 136 -3.18 1.79 37.03
CA GLN A 136 -3.34 1.72 38.49
C GLN A 136 -2.32 2.58 39.27
N PHE A 137 -1.97 3.76 38.74
CA PHE A 137 -1.17 4.73 39.48
C PHE A 137 -1.89 5.15 40.77
N LEU A 138 -1.17 5.16 41.89
CA LEU A 138 -1.75 5.57 43.17
C LEU A 138 -1.99 7.08 43.22
N SER A 139 -1.05 7.88 42.68
CA SER A 139 -1.10 9.34 42.64
C SER A 139 -1.18 9.86 41.21
N GLN A 140 -1.89 10.98 41.03
CA GLN A 140 -1.92 11.74 39.77
C GLN A 140 -0.56 12.35 39.45
N VAL A 141 0.17 12.82 40.47
CA VAL A 141 1.48 13.45 40.32
C VAL A 141 2.51 12.44 39.81
N ASP A 142 2.48 11.21 40.34
CA ASP A 142 3.38 10.13 39.90
C ASP A 142 3.14 9.74 38.45
N PHE A 143 1.86 9.74 38.02
CA PHE A 143 1.48 9.49 36.64
C PHE A 143 2.04 10.58 35.71
N GLU A 144 1.83 11.86 36.04
CA GLU A 144 2.30 12.99 35.24
C GLU A 144 3.82 13.03 35.12
N LEU A 145 4.51 12.66 36.20
CA LEU A 145 5.97 12.57 36.26
C LEU A 145 6.53 11.47 35.37
N LEU A 146 5.97 10.26 35.43
CA LEU A 146 6.37 9.16 34.54
C LEU A 146 5.99 9.42 33.09
N LEU A 147 4.86 10.10 32.86
CA LEU A 147 4.41 10.52 31.55
C LEU A 147 5.37 11.53 30.93
N ALA A 148 5.77 12.57 31.68
CA ALA A 148 6.75 13.55 31.23
C ALA A 148 8.09 12.89 30.88
N HIS A 149 8.56 11.97 31.74
CA HIS A 149 9.79 11.24 31.49
C HIS A 149 9.72 10.32 30.25
N ALA A 150 8.61 9.59 30.06
CA ALA A 150 8.43 8.76 28.87
C ALA A 150 8.30 9.58 27.58
N ARG A 151 7.75 10.79 27.66
CA ARG A 151 7.67 11.74 26.54
C ARG A 151 9.05 12.32 26.20
N GLU A 152 9.85 12.67 27.21
CA GLU A 152 11.24 13.14 27.03
C GLU A 152 12.13 12.07 26.38
N LEU A 153 11.99 10.82 26.81
CA LEU A 153 12.71 9.69 26.21
C LEU A 153 12.20 9.28 24.82
N GLY A 154 11.06 9.82 24.36
CA GLY A 154 10.46 9.46 23.08
C GLY A 154 9.93 8.02 23.00
N VAL A 155 9.64 7.40 24.14
CA VAL A 155 9.20 5.99 24.22
C VAL A 155 7.69 5.82 24.43
N LEU A 156 6.96 6.93 24.63
CA LEU A 156 5.51 6.95 24.79
C LEU A 156 4.79 6.67 23.46
N VAL A 157 3.90 5.68 23.45
CA VAL A 157 3.08 5.30 22.28
C VAL A 157 1.67 5.89 22.38
N PHE A 158 1.06 5.83 23.58
CA PHE A 158 -0.30 6.29 23.81
C PHE A 158 -0.47 6.74 25.26
N GLU A 159 -1.33 7.73 25.51
CA GLU A 159 -1.68 8.19 26.86
C GLU A 159 -3.20 8.39 27.00
N ASN A 160 -3.71 8.19 28.21
CA ASN A 160 -5.06 8.55 28.61
C ASN A 160 -5.04 9.06 30.06
N SER A 161 -4.99 10.37 30.23
CA SER A 161 -4.92 11.02 31.54
C SER A 161 -6.18 10.82 32.39
N ALA A 162 -7.37 10.71 31.77
CA ALA A 162 -8.62 10.51 32.50
C ALA A 162 -8.66 9.17 33.25
N LYS A 163 -8.03 8.13 32.69
CA LYS A 163 -7.91 6.80 33.32
C LYS A 163 -6.53 6.52 33.90
N ARG A 164 -5.60 7.48 33.82
CA ARG A 164 -4.18 7.32 34.19
C ARG A 164 -3.57 6.08 33.53
N LEU A 165 -3.70 5.99 32.20
CA LEU A 165 -3.12 4.92 31.40
C LEU A 165 -2.03 5.51 30.52
N MET A 166 -0.93 4.79 30.38
CA MET A 166 0.09 5.10 29.38
C MET A 166 0.64 3.81 28.81
N VAL A 167 0.90 3.81 27.50
CA VAL A 167 1.52 2.70 26.78
C VAL A 167 2.89 3.17 26.33
N VAL A 168 3.91 2.39 26.66
CA VAL A 168 5.31 2.65 26.32
C VAL A 168 5.82 1.54 25.43
N THR A 169 6.81 1.83 24.58
CA THR A 169 7.47 0.79 23.77
C THR A 169 8.09 -0.30 24.65
N PRO A 170 8.11 -1.58 24.22
CA PRO A 170 8.76 -2.64 24.98
C PRO A 170 10.25 -2.39 25.24
N ALA A 171 10.94 -1.75 24.28
CA ALA A 171 12.35 -1.37 24.41
C ALA A 171 12.56 -0.30 25.50
N GLY A 172 11.67 0.70 25.60
CA GLY A 172 11.75 1.76 26.60
C GLY A 172 11.25 1.39 28.00
N HIS A 173 10.64 0.20 28.16
CA HIS A 173 10.11 -0.26 29.45
C HIS A 173 11.17 -0.32 30.56
N SER A 174 12.37 -0.80 30.23
CA SER A 174 13.48 -0.96 31.17
C SER A 174 13.92 0.39 31.77
N ASP A 175 14.01 1.43 30.94
CA ASP A 175 14.45 2.76 31.35
C ASP A 175 13.43 3.46 32.24
N VAL A 176 12.15 3.43 31.85
CA VAL A 176 11.04 3.97 32.64
C VAL A 176 10.94 3.25 33.99
N LYS A 177 11.09 1.92 34.01
CA LYS A 177 11.09 1.11 35.24
C LYS A 177 12.28 1.45 36.14
N ARG A 178 13.47 1.66 35.56
CA ARG A 178 14.67 2.04 36.30
C ARG A 178 14.52 3.44 36.92
N PHE A 179 13.94 4.37 36.18
CA PHE A 179 13.61 5.70 36.70
C PHE A 179 12.65 5.64 37.88
N TRP A 180 11.53 4.92 37.76
CA TRP A 180 10.56 4.76 38.84
C TRP A 180 11.16 4.17 40.13
N LYS A 181 11.99 3.13 39.99
CA LYS A 181 12.68 2.53 41.14
C LYS A 181 13.61 3.51 41.85
N ARG A 182 14.37 4.33 41.11
CA ARG A 182 15.26 5.35 41.69
C ARG A 182 14.47 6.38 42.49
N GLN A 183 13.31 6.79 41.97
CA GLN A 183 12.44 7.77 42.63
C GLN A 183 11.88 7.24 43.95
N LYS A 184 11.38 6.00 43.97
CA LYS A 184 10.89 5.34 45.19
C LYS A 184 11.96 5.12 46.26
N HIS A 185 13.24 5.04 45.89
CA HIS A 185 14.33 4.93 46.86
C HIS A 185 14.81 6.30 47.37
N SER A 186 14.42 7.39 46.70
CA SER A 186 14.79 8.77 47.06
C SER A 186 13.69 9.50 47.84
N SER A 187 12.53 8.88 48.04
CA SER A 187 11.39 9.35 48.86
C SER A 187 11.21 8.43 50.05
#